data_AF-A0AAU8NEV9-F1
#
_entry.id   AF-A0AAU8NEV9-F1
#
_cell.length_a   1.000
_cell.length_b   1.000
_cell.length_c   1.000
_cell.angle_alpha   90.00
_cell.angle_beta   90.00
_cell.angle_gamma   90.00
#
_symmetry.space_group_name_H-M   'P 1'
#
loop_
_entity.id
_entity.type
_entity.pdbx_description
1 polymer ?
#
loop_
_entity_poly.entity_id
_entity_poly.type
_entity_poly.pdbx_seq_one_letter_code
_entity_poly.pdbx_strand_id
1 'polypeptide(L)' 'MDRKELKLRIEEAREKLHQLKTEYGELLHPQVIHQSMVLDELINMYNHVKRIKPME' A
#
# COMPACT_ATOMS: atom_id res chain seq x y z
N MET A 1 -7.20 -11.31 -8.22
CA MET A 1 -6.18 -10.27 -8.42
C MET A 1 -4.83 -10.93 -8.60
N ASP A 2 -4.19 -10.64 -9.72
CA ASP A 2 -2.84 -11.13 -10.00
C ASP A 2 -1.80 -10.44 -9.13
N ARG A 3 -0.71 -11.14 -8.82
CA ARG A 3 0.37 -10.61 -7.98
C ARG A 3 1.01 -9.33 -8.58
N LYS A 4 1.02 -9.23 -9.91
CA LYS A 4 1.49 -8.05 -10.65
C LYS A 4 0.54 -6.86 -10.47
N GLU A 5 -0.76 -7.12 -10.50
CA GLU A 5 -1.80 -6.10 -10.28
C GLU A 5 -1.74 -5.57 -8.84
N LEU A 6 -1.59 -6.46 -7.85
CA LEU A 6 -1.36 -6.06 -6.46
C LEU A 6 -0.13 -5.18 -6.29
N LYS A 7 0.98 -5.54 -6.94
CA LYS A 7 2.22 -4.75 -6.89
C LYS A 7 2.04 -3.36 -7.50
N LEU A 8 1.32 -3.25 -8.62
CA LEU A 8 1.02 -1.95 -9.22
C LEU A 8 0.20 -1.07 -8.27
N ARG A 9 -0.87 -1.63 -7.67
CA ARG A 9 -1.71 -0.92 -6.71
C ARG A 9 -0.94 -0.46 -5.46
N ILE A 10 0.02 -1.26 -4.99
CA ILE A 10 0.92 -0.89 -3.89
C ILE A 10 1.77 0.32 -4.28
N GLU A 11 2.38 0.31 -5.47
CA GLU A 11 3.21 1.43 -5.92
C GLU A 11 2.39 2.70 -6.13
N GLU A 12 1.18 2.61 -6.70
CA GLU A 12 0.26 3.74 -6.81
C GLU A 12 -0.14 4.31 -5.44
N ALA A 13 -0.46 3.43 -4.48
CA ALA A 13 -0.82 3.84 -3.14
C ALA A 13 0.36 4.48 -2.39
N ARG A 14 1.59 4.02 -2.68
CA ARG A 14 2.83 4.55 -2.12
C ARG A 14 3.16 5.92 -2.70
N GLU A 15 2.97 6.12 -4.00
CA GLU A 15 3.16 7.43 -4.65
C GLU A 15 2.16 8.45 -4.08
N LYS A 16 0.88 8.08 -3.96
CA LYS A 16 -0.14 8.93 -3.32
C LYS A 16 0.22 9.29 -1.88
N LEU A 17 0.71 8.34 -1.08
CA LEU A 17 1.13 8.61 0.29
C LEU A 17 2.28 9.63 0.33
N HIS A 18 3.24 9.51 -0.59
CA HIS A 18 4.35 10.44 -0.70
C HIS A 18 3.89 11.85 -1.12
N GLN A 19 2.95 11.95 -2.06
CA GLN A 19 2.34 13.22 -2.46
C GLN A 19 1.60 13.88 -1.30
N LEU A 20 0.73 13.14 -0.59
CA LEU A 20 0.00 13.66 0.56
C LEU A 20 0.98 14.10 1.67
N LYS A 21 2.01 13.30 1.97
CA LYS A 21 3.03 13.68 2.95
C LYS A 21 3.76 14.97 2.55
N THR A 22 4.03 15.16 1.26
CA THR A 22 4.68 16.37 0.74
C THR A 22 3.75 17.58 0.78
N GLU A 23 2.47 17.38 0.45
CA GLU A 23 1.44 18.43 0.45
C GLU A 23 1.11 18.93 1.86
N TYR A 24 0.87 18.01 2.80
CA TYR A 24 0.49 18.37 4.16
C TYR A 24 1.67 18.65 5.08
N GLY A 25 2.89 18.24 4.71
CA GLY A 25 4.12 18.42 5.50
C GLY A 25 4.17 17.61 6.81
N GLU A 26 3.03 17.13 7.31
CA GLU A 26 2.89 16.41 8.56
C GLU A 26 2.36 14.97 8.34
N LEU A 27 3.00 14.01 9.00
CA LEU A 27 2.61 12.59 8.96
C LEU A 27 1.26 12.33 9.66
N LEU A 28 0.81 13.25 10.51
CA LEU A 28 -0.39 13.11 11.32
C LEU A 28 -1.66 13.61 10.63
N HIS A 29 -1.56 14.07 9.37
CA HIS A 29 -2.74 14.50 8.64
C HIS A 29 -3.69 13.30 8.42
N PRO A 30 -5.00 13.43 8.70
CA PRO A 30 -5.95 12.32 8.61
C PRO A 30 -5.94 11.60 7.26
N GLN A 31 -5.69 12.33 6.17
CA GLN A 31 -5.60 11.73 4.83
C GLN A 31 -4.30 10.95 4.61
N VAL A 32 -3.17 11.40 5.19
CA VAL A 32 -1.90 10.66 5.16
C VAL A 32 -2.05 9.36 5.95
N ILE A 33 -2.69 9.41 7.12
CA ILE A 33 -2.98 8.23 7.95
C ILE A 33 -3.88 7.25 7.18
N HIS A 34 -4.99 7.74 6.62
CA HIS A 34 -5.92 6.90 5.84
C HIS A 34 -5.22 6.26 4.64
N GLN A 35 -4.42 7.03 3.89
CA GLN A 35 -3.67 6.50 2.75
C GLN A 35 -2.62 5.47 3.18
N SER A 36 -2.00 5.63 4.35
CA SER A 36 -1.09 4.63 4.92
C SER A 36 -1.82 3.32 5.22
N MET A 37 -3.03 3.38 5.79
CA MET A 37 -3.83 2.19 6.07
C MET A 37 -4.19 1.42 4.79
N VAL A 38 -4.54 2.14 3.71
CA VAL A 38 -4.80 1.54 2.40
C VAL A 38 -3.54 0.85 1.85
N LEU A 39 -2.37 1.49 1.97
CA LEU A 39 -1.10 0.90 1.55
C LEU A 39 -0.78 -0.37 2.35
N ASP A 40 -0.96 -0.34 3.67
CA ASP A 40 -0.76 -1.50 4.54
C ASP A 40 -1.70 -2.66 4.18
N GLU A 41 -2.97 -2.40 3.89
CA GLU A 41 -3.92 -3.43 3.47
C GLU A 41 -3.49 -4.09 2.15
N LEU A 42 -3.04 -3.30 1.17
CA LEU A 42 -2.56 -3.80 -0.11
C LEU A 42 -1.28 -4.64 0.06
N ILE A 43 -0.35 -4.20 0.91
CA ILE A 43 0.87 -4.96 1.25
C ILE A 43 0.50 -6.28 1.95
N ASN A 44 -0.43 -6.24 2.90
CA ASN A 44 -0.92 -7.44 3.58
C ASN A 44 -1.59 -8.40 2.61
N MET A 45 -2.39 -7.92 1.67
CA MET A 45 -3.01 -8.74 0.62
C MET A 45 -1.95 -9.37 -0.31
N TYR A 46 -0.93 -8.60 -0.70
CA TYR A 46 0.20 -9.11 -1.49
C TYR A 46 0.99 -10.19 -0.73
N ASN A 47 1.29 -9.96 0.55
CA ASN A 47 1.98 -10.90 1.40
C ASN A 47 1.15 -12.15 1.67
N HIS A 48 -0.17 -12.00 1.83
CA HIS A 48 -1.09 -13.12 1.97
C HIS A 48 -1.06 -13.98 0.71
N VAL A 49 -1.25 -13.41 -0.48
CA VAL A 49 -1.14 -14.12 -1.77
C VAL A 49 0.25 -14.76 -1.97
N LYS A 50 1.32 -14.12 -1.48
CA LYS A 50 2.67 -14.71 -1.48
C LYS A 50 2.76 -15.92 -0.53
N ARG A 51 2.11 -15.86 0.63
CA ARG A 51 2.12 -16.91 1.67
C ARG A 51 1.22 -18.11 1.33
N ILE A 52 0.17 -17.92 0.52
CA ILE A 52 -0.65 -19.04 0.00
C ILE A 52 0.01 -19.75 -1.19
N LYS A 53 1.19 -19.32 -1.67
CA LYS A 53 2.03 -20.24 -2.44
C LYS A 53 2.60 -21.25 -1.45
N PRO A 54 2.16 -22.52 -1.48
CA PRO A 54 2.74 -23.53 -0.61
C PRO A 54 4.24 -23.63 -0.92
N MET A 55 5.00 -23.98 0.11
CA MET A 55 6.32 -24.57 -0.03
C MET A 55 6.24 -25.65 -1.13
N GLU A 56 6.90 -25.40 -2.26
CA GLU A 56 7.36 -26.46 -3.17
C GLU A 56 8.78 -26.87 -2.76
#